data_AF-A0A7X7K7D2-F1
#
_entry.id   AF-A0A7X7K7D2-F1
#
_cell.length_a   1.000
_cell.length_b   1.000
_cell.length_c   1.000
_cell.angle_alpha   90.00
_cell.angle_beta   90.00
_cell.angle_gamma   90.00
#
_symmetry.space_group_name_H-M   'P 1'
#
loop_
_entity.id
_entity.type
_entity.pdbx_description
1 polymer ?
#
loop_
_entity_poly.entity_id
_entity_poly.type
_entity_poly.pdbx_seq_one_letter_code
_entity_poly.pdbx_strand_id
1 'polypeptide(L)' 'MTRGDVLHVWLHGEHVAKIERLHSGCLRLRFTPETLGRWGVGTRLLSYSLPLTTRQA' A
#
# COMPACT_ATOMS: atom_id res chain seq x y z
N MET A 1 17.62 5.11 -13.17
CA MET A 1 16.52 4.83 -12.23
C MET A 1 17.07 3.89 -11.18
N THR A 2 17.47 4.39 -10.02
CA THR A 2 17.83 3.53 -8.88
C THR A 2 16.61 2.68 -8.56
N ARG A 3 16.75 1.36 -8.65
CA ARG A 3 15.69 0.41 -8.34
C ARG A 3 15.48 0.47 -6.84
N GLY A 4 14.62 1.37 -6.38
CA GLY A 4 14.34 1.56 -4.96
C GLY A 4 13.83 0.26 -4.35
N ASP A 5 14.13 0.04 -3.08
CA ASP A 5 13.64 -1.13 -2.35
C ASP A 5 12.10 -1.11 -2.32
N VAL A 6 11.48 -2.19 -2.82
CA VAL A 6 10.02 -2.36 -2.82
C VAL A 6 9.67 -3.62 -2.05
N LEU A 7 8.75 -3.48 -1.11
CA LEU A 7 8.11 -4.59 -0.43
C LEU A 7 6.69 -4.77 -0.96
N HIS A 8 6.39 -5.95 -1.49
CA HIS A 8 5.04 -6.33 -1.90
C HIS A 8 4.25 -6.87 -0.71
N VAL A 9 3.03 -6.36 -0.51
CA VAL A 9 2.15 -6.74 0.59
C VAL A 9 1.06 -7.66 0.07
N TRP A 10 0.94 -8.83 0.68
CA TRP A 10 -0.01 -9.86 0.29
C TRP A 10 -0.94 -10.21 1.46
N LEU A 11 -2.21 -10.43 1.16
CA LEU A 11 -3.21 -10.85 2.12
C LEU A 11 -4.05 -11.99 1.50
N HIS A 12 -4.04 -13.16 2.13
CA HIS A 12 -4.75 -14.35 1.63
C HIS A 12 -4.44 -14.69 0.16
N GLY A 13 -3.19 -14.50 -0.28
CA GLY A 13 -2.76 -14.76 -1.66
C GLY A 13 -3.08 -13.64 -2.66
N GLU A 14 -3.70 -12.55 -2.23
CA GLU A 14 -3.95 -11.36 -3.05
C GLU A 14 -2.89 -10.28 -2.80
N HIS A 15 -2.36 -9.68 -3.86
CA HIS A 15 -1.46 -8.54 -3.75
C HIS A 15 -2.27 -7.27 -3.49
N VAL A 16 -2.14 -6.72 -2.28
CA VAL A 16 -3.02 -5.65 -1.81
C VAL A 16 -2.36 -4.27 -1.77
N ALA A 17 -1.03 -4.23 -1.65
CA ALA A 17 -0.29 -2.98 -1.63
C ALA A 17 1.19 -3.18 -1.94
N LYS A 18 1.90 -2.08 -2.16
CA LYS A 18 3.36 -2.02 -2.12
C LYS A 18 3.84 -0.93 -1.16
N ILE A 19 4.98 -1.16 -0.53
CA ILE A 19 5.70 -0.18 0.26
C ILE A 19 7.01 0.10 -0.48
N GLU A 20 7.23 1.37 -0.82
CA GLU A 20 8.40 1.83 -1.55
C GLU A 20 9.24 2.73 -0.63
N ARG A 21 10.55 2.51 -0.59
CA ARG A 21 11.48 3.47 0.05
C ARG A 21 11.81 4.58 -0.94
N LEU A 22 11.50 5.82 -0.57
CA LEU A 22 11.84 7.02 -1.34
C LEU A 22 13.32 7.37 -1.17
N HIS A 23 13.86 8.19 -2.06
CA HIS A 23 15.25 8.66 -1.96
C HIS A 23 15.53 9.42 -0.66
N SER A 24 14.51 10.07 -0.07
CA SER A 24 14.59 10.74 1.24
C SER A 24 14.67 9.77 2.44
N GLY A 25 14.57 8.46 2.21
CA GLY A 25 14.46 7.44 3.26
C GLY A 25 13.04 7.23 3.78
N CYS A 26 12.08 8.11 3.42
CA CYS A 26 10.67 7.93 3.79
C CYS A 26 10.08 6.68 3.14
N LEU A 27 9.20 5.99 3.87
CA LEU A 27 8.39 4.91 3.33
C LEU A 27 7.10 5.46 2.76
N ARG A 28 6.65 4.87 1.64
CA ARG A 28 5.39 5.23 1.00
C ARG A 28 4.58 3.98 0.76
N LEU A 29 3.37 3.94 1.31
CA LEU A 29 2.41 2.85 1.09
C LEU A 29 1.47 3.20 -0.07
N ARG A 30 1.25 2.24 -0.96
CA ARG A 30 0.29 2.35 -2.06
C ARG A 30 -0.55 1.08 -2.16
N PHE A 31 -1.84 1.21 -1.89
CA PHE A 31 -2.81 0.15 -2.13
C PHE A 31 -3.05 -0.06 -3.63
N THR A 32 -3.39 -1.28 -4.01
CA THR A 32 -3.75 -1.59 -5.39
C THR A 32 -5.16 -1.09 -5.71
N PRO A 33 -5.45 -0.72 -6.98
CA PRO A 33 -6.80 -0.34 -7.39
C PRO A 33 -7.85 -1.42 -7.10
N GLU A 34 -7.47 -2.69 -7.25
CA GLU A 34 -8.32 -3.85 -7.00
C GLU A 34 -8.72 -3.92 -5.52
N THR A 35 -7.77 -3.67 -4.63
CA THR A 35 -8.02 -3.60 -3.17
C THR A 35 -8.98 -2.47 -2.82
N LEU A 36 -8.77 -1.28 -3.41
CA LEU A 36 -9.65 -0.13 -3.17
C LEU A 36 -11.08 -0.41 -3.67
N GLY A 37 -11.24 -1.06 -4.82
CA GLY A 37 -12.53 -1.46 -5.35
C GLY A 37 -13.23 -2.54 -4.53
N ARG A 38 -12.48 -3.51 -4.00
CA ARG A 38 -13.01 -4.65 -3.25
C ARG A 38 -13.49 -4.27 -1.85
N TRP A 39 -12.72 -3.48 -1.12
CA TRP A 39 -12.99 -3.19 0.30
C TRP A 39 -13.45 -1.76 0.58
N GLY A 40 -13.32 -0.84 -0.38
CA GLY A 40 -13.71 0.56 -0.22
C GLY A 40 -12.69 1.43 0.53
N VAL A 41 -12.71 2.73 0.22
CA VAL A 41 -11.89 3.76 0.88
C VAL A 41 -12.31 3.88 2.35
N GLY A 42 -11.34 4.02 3.24
CA GLY A 42 -11.53 4.12 4.69
C GLY A 42 -11.45 2.78 5.42
N THR A 43 -11.56 1.66 4.71
CA THR A 43 -11.47 0.33 5.32
C THR A 43 -10.10 0.07 5.91
N ARG A 44 -10.07 -0.48 7.13
CA ARG A 44 -8.86 -0.68 7.93
C ARG A 44 -8.31 -2.09 7.73
N LEU A 45 -7.87 -2.36 6.51
CA LEU A 45 -7.54 -3.72 6.05
C LEU A 45 -6.26 -4.28 6.69
N LEU A 46 -5.18 -3.49 6.69
CA LEU A 46 -3.86 -3.93 7.19
C LEU A 46 -3.58 -3.47 8.62
N SER A 47 -4.09 -2.29 8.98
CA SER A 47 -3.92 -1.68 10.30
C SER A 47 -5.00 -0.65 10.53
N TYR A 48 -5.45 -0.51 11.78
CA TYR A 48 -6.43 0.51 12.15
C TYR A 48 -5.91 1.94 11.98
N SER A 49 -4.58 2.13 11.97
CA SER A 49 -3.93 3.42 11.74
C SER A 49 -3.72 3.74 10.26
N LEU A 50 -3.96 2.78 9.37
CA LEU A 50 -3.70 2.89 7.93
C LEU A 50 -4.99 2.56 7.14
N PRO A 51 -6.00 3.45 7.17
CA PRO A 51 -7.20 3.26 6.36
C PRO A 51 -6.86 3.26 4.87
N LEU A 52 -7.55 2.43 4.11
CA LEU A 52 -7.48 2.38 2.65
C LEU A 52 -7.73 3.77 2.06
N THR A 53 -6.83 4.21 1.18
CA THR A 53 -6.91 5.54 0.58
C THR A 53 -6.36 5.51 -0.84
N THR A 54 -6.90 6.38 -1.69
CA THR A 54 -6.37 6.64 -3.04
C THR A 54 -5.11 7.49 -2.99
N ARG A 55 -4.87 8.18 -1.87
CA ARG A 55 -3.68 9.00 -1.63
C ARG A 55 -2.55 8.13 -1.06
N GLN A 56 -1.34 8.40 -1.51
CA GLN A 56 -0.15 7.75 -0.97
C GLN A 56 0.04 8.21 0.48
N ALA A 57 0.15 7.25 1.41
CA ALA A 57 0.39 7.50 2.82
C ALA A 57 1.86 7.28 3.17
#